data_AF-G1NSQ4-F1
#
_entry.id   AF-G1NSQ4-F1
#
_cell.length_a   1.000
_cell.length_b   1.000
_cell.length_c   1.000
_cell.angle_alpha   90.00
_cell.angle_beta   90.00
_cell.angle_gamma   90.00
#
_symmetry.space_group_name_H-M   'P 1'
#
loop_
_entity.id
_entity.type
_entity.pdbx_description
1 polymer ?
#
loop_
_entity_poly.entity_id
_entity_poly.type
_entity_poly.pdbx_seq_one_letter_code
_entity_poly.pdbx_strand_id
1 'polypeptide(L)'
;LSTSESKNQRLKAAVHYTVGCLCEEVASDKEVQLSRQTIAAISEVTFRQCESFAKDLEMFARHAKRSTINTEDVKLLARRSNSLLKYITEKSEEFNVERKTKKKKKLEDESKDSLEPAEAGGVGSEN
;
A
#
# COMPACT_ATOMS: atom_id res chain seq x y z
N LEU A 1 -28.80 -2.77 14.08
CA LEU A 1 -27.57 -2.00 13.81
C LEU A 1 -27.58 -1.57 12.35
N SER A 2 -27.22 -0.32 12.06
CA SER A 2 -27.12 0.15 10.67
C SER A 2 -25.98 -0.57 9.93
N THR A 3 -26.10 -0.75 8.62
CA THR A 3 -25.05 -1.37 7.77
C THR A 3 -23.69 -0.65 7.88
N SER A 4 -23.70 0.63 8.26
CA SER A 4 -22.51 1.45 8.53
C SER A 4 -21.76 1.02 9.79
N GLU A 5 -22.47 0.85 10.90
CA GLU A 5 -21.86 0.46 12.18
C GLU A 5 -21.22 -0.93 12.11
N SER A 6 -21.89 -1.88 11.46
CA SER A 6 -21.35 -3.23 11.26
C SER A 6 -20.04 -3.22 10.45
N LYS A 7 -19.95 -2.37 9.41
CA LYS A 7 -18.71 -2.20 8.63
C LYS A 7 -17.59 -1.60 9.47
N ASN A 8 -17.88 -0.56 10.27
CA ASN A 8 -16.89 0.06 11.14
C ASN A 8 -16.36 -0.93 12.20
N GLN A 9 -17.24 -1.72 12.82
CA GLN A 9 -16.84 -2.74 13.79
C GLN A 9 -15.86 -3.75 13.16
N ARG A 10 -16.16 -4.20 11.94
CA ARG A 10 -15.30 -5.13 11.20
C ARG A 10 -13.93 -4.52 10.87
N LEU A 11 -13.89 -3.26 10.44
CA LEU A 11 -12.63 -2.56 10.18
C LEU A 11 -11.83 -2.37 11.47
N LYS A 12 -12.47 -1.97 12.58
CA LYS A 12 -11.83 -1.86 13.90
C LYS A 12 -11.22 -3.19 14.35
N ALA A 13 -11.93 -4.30 14.17
CA ALA A 13 -11.43 -5.63 14.50
C ALA A 13 -10.19 -6.00 13.66
N ALA A 14 -10.20 -5.71 12.36
CA ALA A 14 -9.05 -5.94 11.48
C ALA A 14 -7.84 -5.09 11.87
N VAL A 15 -8.05 -3.80 12.18
CA VAL A 15 -6.99 -2.92 12.70
C VAL A 15 -6.43 -3.45 14.02
N HIS A 16 -7.30 -3.88 14.94
CA HIS A 16 -6.88 -4.41 16.23
C HIS A 16 -6.00 -5.66 16.08
N TYR A 17 -6.36 -6.56 15.17
CA TYR A 17 -5.56 -7.73 14.86
C TYR A 17 -4.15 -7.34 14.39
N THR A 18 -4.03 -6.49 13.36
CA THR A 18 -2.72 -6.07 12.84
C THR A 18 -1.91 -5.29 13.87
N VAL A 19 -2.55 -4.42 14.66
CA VAL A 19 -1.89 -3.71 15.77
C VAL A 19 -1.35 -4.70 16.80
N GLY A 20 -2.10 -5.76 17.12
CA GLY A 20 -1.65 -6.84 17.99
C GLY A 20 -0.37 -7.50 17.49
N CYS A 21 -0.32 -7.90 16.20
CA CYS A 21 0.87 -8.50 15.60
C CYS A 21 2.08 -7.57 15.67
N LEU A 22 1.93 -6.29 15.27
CA LEU A 22 3.03 -5.32 15.33
C LEU A 22 3.48 -5.02 16.77
N CYS A 23 2.54 -5.00 17.72
CA CYS A 23 2.86 -4.85 19.14
C CYS A 23 3.65 -6.05 19.67
N GLU A 24 3.35 -7.26 19.21
CA GLU A 24 4.09 -8.48 19.59
C GLU A 24 5.53 -8.45 19.05
N GLU A 25 5.73 -8.03 17.79
CA GLU A 25 7.06 -7.82 17.21
C GLU A 25 7.89 -6.83 18.04
N VAL A 26 7.29 -5.67 18.39
CA VAL A 26 7.95 -4.64 19.20
C VAL A 26 8.19 -5.11 20.65
N ALA A 27 7.23 -5.81 21.25
CA ALA A 27 7.35 -6.35 22.60
C ALA A 27 8.51 -7.36 22.70
N SER A 28 8.66 -8.21 21.68
CA SER A 28 9.76 -9.16 21.56
C SER A 28 11.11 -8.45 21.38
N ASP A 29 11.22 -7.51 20.44
CA ASP A 29 12.46 -6.75 20.18
C ASP A 29 12.94 -5.92 21.39
N LYS A 30 12.01 -5.46 22.22
CA LYS A 30 12.30 -4.65 23.41
C LYS A 30 12.30 -5.44 24.71
N GLU A 31 12.04 -6.75 24.68
CA GLU A 31 11.92 -7.62 25.86
C GLU A 31 10.92 -7.07 26.91
N VAL A 32 9.81 -6.50 26.44
CA VAL A 32 8.74 -5.94 27.29
C VAL A 32 7.42 -6.66 27.07
N GLN A 33 6.47 -6.49 27.99
CA GLN A 33 5.11 -7.00 27.86
C GLN A 33 4.13 -5.84 27.65
N LEU A 34 3.25 -5.96 26.65
CA LEU A 34 2.18 -5.00 26.39
C LEU A 34 0.83 -5.57 26.84
N SER A 35 0.11 -4.82 27.67
CA SER A 35 -1.21 -5.24 28.14
C SER A 35 -2.23 -5.26 27.00
N ARG A 36 -3.27 -6.08 27.13
CA ARG A 36 -4.39 -6.12 26.16
C ARG A 36 -5.07 -4.75 26.03
N GLN A 37 -5.15 -4.01 27.14
CA GLN A 37 -5.71 -2.67 27.20
C GLN A 37 -4.84 -1.67 26.43
N THR A 38 -3.51 -1.79 26.51
CA THR A 38 -2.57 -0.96 25.73
C THR A 38 -2.74 -1.21 24.24
N ILE A 39 -2.81 -2.47 23.81
CA ILE A 39 -3.02 -2.84 22.40
C ILE A 39 -4.39 -2.32 21.91
N ALA A 40 -5.44 -2.45 22.71
CA ALA A 40 -6.76 -1.90 22.39
C ALA A 40 -6.74 -0.37 22.26
N ALA A 41 -6.04 0.32 23.17
CA ALA A 41 -5.89 1.78 23.12
C ALA A 41 -5.14 2.23 21.85
N ILE A 42 -4.04 1.57 21.49
CA ILE A 42 -3.30 1.85 20.25
C ILE A 42 -4.21 1.63 19.03
N SER A 43 -4.96 0.53 19.01
CA SER A 43 -5.92 0.24 17.93
C SER A 43 -6.97 1.34 17.77
N GLU A 44 -7.54 1.85 18.87
CA GLU A 44 -8.56 2.92 18.82
C GLU A 44 -7.95 4.26 18.41
N VAL A 45 -6.71 4.56 18.84
CA VAL A 45 -5.97 5.75 18.39
C VAL A 45 -5.70 5.67 16.89
N THR A 46 -5.18 4.54 16.39
CA THR A 46 -4.91 4.32 14.97
C THR A 46 -6.17 4.48 14.13
N PHE A 47 -7.29 3.87 14.55
CA PHE A 47 -8.55 3.98 13.82
C PHE A 47 -9.05 5.43 13.73
N ARG A 48 -8.99 6.20 14.83
CA ARG A 48 -9.35 7.62 14.82
C ARG A 48 -8.37 8.46 14.00
N GLN A 49 -7.09 8.13 14.01
CA GLN A 49 -6.07 8.84 13.25
C GLN A 49 -6.29 8.72 11.74
N CYS A 50 -6.80 7.57 11.27
CA CYS A 50 -7.18 7.38 9.86
C CYS A 50 -8.19 8.42 9.37
N GLU A 51 -9.14 8.84 10.21
CA GLU A 51 -10.11 9.87 9.84
C GLU A 51 -9.44 11.22 9.57
N SER A 52 -8.49 11.60 10.41
CA SER A 52 -7.72 12.84 10.24
C SER A 52 -6.84 12.75 8.99
N PHE A 53 -6.15 11.63 8.79
CA PHE A 53 -5.33 11.40 7.60
C PHE A 53 -6.16 11.42 6.31
N ALA A 54 -7.33 10.81 6.29
CA ALA A 54 -8.20 10.81 5.12
C ALA A 54 -8.63 12.24 4.72
N LYS A 55 -9.04 13.06 5.69
CA LYS A 55 -9.43 14.45 5.47
C LYS A 55 -8.26 15.31 4.96
N ASP A 56 -7.09 15.18 5.59
CA ASP A 56 -5.90 15.92 5.18
C ASP A 56 -5.47 15.54 3.76
N LEU A 57 -5.42 14.24 3.44
CA LEU A 57 -5.05 13.76 2.10
C LEU A 57 -6.05 14.22 1.02
N GLU A 58 -7.35 14.20 1.31
CA GLU A 58 -8.38 14.76 0.42
C GLU A 58 -8.12 16.24 0.16
N MET A 59 -7.83 17.01 1.20
CA MET A 59 -7.55 18.44 1.09
C MET A 59 -6.27 18.71 0.29
N PHE A 60 -5.21 17.93 0.47
CA PHE A 60 -3.96 18.09 -0.29
C PHE A 60 -4.17 17.82 -1.79
N ALA A 61 -4.84 16.74 -2.14
CA ALA A 61 -5.17 16.44 -3.54
C ALA A 61 -6.06 17.54 -4.15
N ARG A 62 -7.09 17.99 -3.41
CA ARG A 62 -8.00 19.05 -3.85
C ARG A 62 -7.29 20.39 -4.03
N HIS A 63 -6.35 20.74 -3.14
CA HIS A 63 -5.54 21.96 -3.25
C HIS A 63 -4.75 22.00 -4.55
N ALA A 64 -4.27 20.83 -5.00
CA ALA A 64 -3.59 20.67 -6.28
C ALA A 64 -4.53 20.41 -7.48
N LYS A 65 -5.85 20.66 -7.32
CA LYS A 65 -6.89 20.43 -8.34
C LYS A 65 -6.96 18.99 -8.87
N ARG A 66 -6.63 18.00 -8.02
CA ARG A 66 -6.71 16.57 -8.32
C ARG A 66 -7.81 15.91 -7.49
N SER A 67 -8.38 14.83 -8.03
CA SER A 67 -9.29 13.93 -7.30
C SER A 67 -8.60 12.64 -6.82
N THR A 68 -7.38 12.38 -7.31
CA THR A 68 -6.59 11.20 -6.96
C THR A 68 -5.37 11.61 -6.14
N ILE A 69 -5.22 10.98 -4.97
CA ILE A 69 -4.09 11.15 -4.05
C ILE A 69 -2.84 10.52 -4.66
N ASN A 70 -1.70 11.19 -4.56
CA ASN A 70 -0.39 10.68 -5.01
C ASN A 70 0.64 10.65 -3.86
N THR A 71 1.88 10.29 -4.17
CA THR A 71 2.97 10.17 -3.18
C THR A 71 3.33 11.49 -2.52
N GLU A 72 3.16 12.62 -3.22
CA GLU A 72 3.52 13.94 -2.69
C GLU A 72 2.54 14.39 -1.61
N ASP A 73 1.25 14.02 -1.74
CA ASP A 73 0.25 14.25 -0.69
C ASP A 73 0.60 13.47 0.60
N VAL A 74 1.10 12.23 0.45
CA VAL A 74 1.52 11.38 1.59
C VAL A 74 2.81 11.89 2.23
N LYS A 75 3.79 12.34 1.44
CA LYS A 75 5.00 13.00 1.97
C LYS A 75 4.62 14.28 2.72
N LEU A 76 3.70 15.07 2.19
CA LEU A 76 3.21 16.28 2.87
C LEU A 76 2.51 15.96 4.19
N LEU A 77 1.77 14.86 4.27
CA LEU A 77 1.17 14.39 5.52
C LEU A 77 2.24 14.08 6.60
N ALA A 78 3.38 13.51 6.20
CA ALA A 78 4.49 13.16 7.10
C ALA A 78 5.36 14.35 7.55
N ARG A 79 5.13 15.57 7.03
CA ARG A 79 6.02 16.74 7.20
C ARG A 79 6.29 17.19 8.64
N ARG A 80 5.47 16.77 9.61
CA ARG A 80 5.59 17.21 11.01
C ARG A 80 6.77 16.57 11.74
N SER A 81 7.34 15.49 11.20
CA SER A 81 8.50 14.81 11.75
C SER A 81 9.54 14.60 10.66
N ASN A 82 10.72 15.18 10.83
CA ASN A 82 11.80 15.09 9.83
C ASN A 82 12.29 13.65 9.64
N SER A 83 12.38 12.87 10.72
CA SER A 83 12.78 11.46 10.64
C SER A 83 11.73 10.62 9.90
N LEU A 84 10.45 10.88 10.14
CA LEU A 84 9.36 10.20 9.44
C LEU A 84 9.31 10.61 7.96
N LEU A 85 9.45 11.91 7.65
CA LEU A 85 9.48 12.40 6.27
C LEU A 85 10.62 11.76 5.47
N LYS A 86 11.82 11.67 6.06
CA LYS A 86 12.95 10.99 5.46
C LYS A 86 12.63 9.52 5.15
N TYR A 87 12.18 8.78 6.17
CA TYR A 87 11.83 7.37 6.03
C TYR A 87 10.76 7.12 4.95
N ILE A 88 9.69 7.92 4.93
CA ILE A 88 8.62 7.80 3.93
C ILE A 88 9.12 8.15 2.52
N THR A 89 10.01 9.13 2.40
CA THR A 89 10.61 9.51 1.11
C THR A 89 11.44 8.36 0.55
N GLU A 90 12.35 7.79 1.35
CA GLU A 90 13.17 6.64 0.96
C GLU A 90 12.29 5.45 0.55
N LYS A 91 11.26 5.13 1.36
CA LYS A 91 10.33 4.03 1.04
C LYS A 91 9.55 4.26 -0.25
N SER A 92 9.21 5.52 -0.56
CA SER A 92 8.50 5.87 -1.80
C SER A 92 9.37 5.66 -3.05
N GLU A 93 10.67 5.90 -2.93
CA GLU A 93 11.64 5.69 -4.01
C GLU A 93 11.86 4.21 -4.27
N GLU A 94 12.05 3.41 -3.22
CA GLU A 94 12.13 1.94 -3.30
C GLU A 94 10.93 1.35 -4.04
N PHE A 95 9.72 1.77 -3.67
CA PHE A 95 8.49 1.29 -4.28
C PHE A 95 8.35 1.69 -5.76
N ASN A 96 8.86 2.87 -6.14
CA ASN A 96 8.86 3.33 -7.53
C ASN A 96 9.84 2.51 -8.39
N VAL A 97 11.01 2.17 -7.85
CA VAL A 97 11.96 1.26 -8.50
C VAL A 97 11.33 -0.12 -8.70
N GLU A 98 10.69 -0.67 -7.67
CA GLU A 98 10.03 -1.98 -7.75
C GLU A 98 8.88 -2.01 -8.78
N ARG A 99 8.14 -0.90 -8.91
CA ARG A 99 7.10 -0.78 -9.96
C ARG A 99 7.70 -0.75 -11.36
N LYS A 100 8.81 -0.04 -11.56
CA LYS A 100 9.50 0.03 -12.87
C LYS A 100 10.06 -1.32 -13.27
N THR A 101 10.65 -2.08 -12.34
CA THR A 101 11.18 -3.42 -12.63
C THR A 101 10.08 -4.41 -12.97
N LYS A 102 8.95 -4.40 -12.24
CA LYS A 102 7.77 -5.22 -12.57
C LYS A 102 7.19 -4.87 -13.94
N LYS A 103 7.10 -3.58 -14.29
CA LYS A 103 6.62 -3.14 -15.61
C LYS A 103 7.56 -3.60 -16.73
N LYS A 104 8.88 -3.51 -16.54
CA LYS A 104 9.86 -3.99 -17.53
C LYS A 104 9.76 -5.50 -17.75
N LYS A 105 9.65 -6.30 -16.69
CA LYS A 105 9.45 -7.75 -16.80
C LYS A 105 8.17 -8.12 -17.56
N LYS A 106 7.07 -7.42 -17.30
CA LYS A 106 5.80 -7.67 -18.00
C LYS A 106 5.91 -7.42 -19.52
N LEU A 107 6.59 -6.34 -19.91
CA LEU A 107 6.81 -6.02 -21.33
C LEU A 107 7.76 -7.02 -22.03
N GLU A 108 8.75 -7.56 -21.30
CA GLU A 108 9.65 -8.60 -21.82
C GLU A 108 8.97 -9.96 -21.96
N ASP A 109 7.95 -10.25 -21.14
CA ASP A 109 7.15 -11.48 -21.19
C ASP A 109 6.13 -11.46 -22.35
N GLU A 110 5.41 -10.34 -22.51
CA GLU A 110 4.48 -10.12 -23.65
C GLU A 110 5.21 -10.13 -25.01
N SER A 111 6.48 -9.73 -25.06
CA SER A 111 7.29 -9.76 -26.29
C SER A 111 7.85 -11.14 -26.64
N LYS A 112 7.84 -12.11 -25.71
CA LYS A 112 8.29 -13.49 -25.97
C LYS A 112 7.15 -14.41 -26.41
N ASP A 113 5.94 -14.16 -25.94
CA ASP A 113 4.71 -14.90 -26.32
C ASP A 113 4.30 -14.67 -27.79
N SER A 114 4.79 -13.59 -28.41
CA SER A 114 4.47 -13.21 -29.79
C SER A 114 5.40 -13.83 -30.86
N LEU A 115 6.27 -14.77 -30.49
CA LEU A 115 7.23 -15.46 -31.38
C LEU A 115 7.07 -16.99 -31.34
N GLU A 116 5.89 -17.53 -31.68
CA GLU A 116 5.79 -18.93 -32.16
C GLU A 116 6.00 -18.97 -33.69
N PRO A 117 6.84 -19.89 -34.22
CA PRO A 117 7.10 -19.98 -35.65
C PRO A 117 5.94 -20.65 -36.39
N ALA A 118 5.40 -19.95 -37.39
CA ALA A 118 4.50 -20.53 -38.39
C ALA A 118 5.27 -21.56 -39.25
N GLU A 119 4.96 -22.84 -39.06
CA GLU A 119 5.30 -23.95 -39.95
C GLU A 119 4.93 -23.58 -41.41
N ALA A 120 5.93 -23.41 -42.27
CA ALA A 120 5.74 -23.16 -43.69
C ALA A 120 5.58 -24.49 -44.45
N GLY A 121 4.33 -24.94 -44.60
CA GLY A 121 3.96 -25.97 -45.57
C GLY A 121 4.07 -25.45 -47.01
N GLY A 122 5.08 -25.91 -47.74
CA GLY A 122 5.25 -25.67 -49.17
C GLY A 122 4.46 -26.66 -50.02
N VAL A 123 3.42 -26.15 -50.68
CA VAL A 123 2.52 -26.81 -51.64
C VAL A 123 3.27 -27.28 -52.89
N GLY A 124 2.79 -28.37 -53.50
CA GLY A 124 3.42 -29.09 -54.60
C GLY A 124 3.44 -28.38 -55.96
N SER A 125 4.12 -29.05 -56.91
CA SER A 125 4.05 -28.75 -58.34
C SER A 125 3.69 -30.02 -59.12
N GLU A 126 2.76 -29.81 -60.03
CA GLU A 126 2.25 -30.70 -61.06
C GLU A 126 3.36 -31.09 -62.03
N ASN A 127 3.39 -32.37 -62.45
CA ASN A 127 3.36 -32.76 -63.87
C ASN A 127 3.03 -34.24 -64.07
#